data_AF-E2AV91-F1
#
_entry.id   AF-E2AV91-F1
#
_cell.length_a   1.000
_cell.length_b   1.000
_cell.length_c   1.000
_cell.angle_alpha   90.00
_cell.angle_beta   90.00
_cell.angle_gamma   90.00
#
_symmetry.space_group_name_H-M   'P 1'
#
loop_
_entity.id
_entity.type
_entity.pdbx_description
1 polymer ?
#
loop_
_entity_poly.entity_id
_entity_poly.type
_entity_poly.pdbx_seq_one_letter_code
_entity_poly.pdbx_strand_id
1 'polypeptide(L)'
;MNGIVRSAVRTSALRGVLSSMTSTSSSSSSSIAGQPVRALWNMCESRRTAEITPLVSSFKLHDFHARRCYSRSHTKAEKELVEFLAEEIVAEKKAQKLKTIPTTLDGFAVSLNGAEVNLEKQDGTDKIHISFNVNHTVDADAEADVDPRQDDVELGEMKSKPTFTVDIIRGNQTLGFTCSFNNQPGASGADDSYNDIFGIDEITLYEGEHSERVYSVAGEILDGYLYDLLMNYLEEKGISNEFADKLIDLSTCYEHTAYVSLLEGLSKFTSGK
;
A
#
# COMPACT_ATOMS: atom_id res chain seq x y z
N MET A 1 38.93 -4.72 -61.41
CA MET A 1 38.00 -3.70 -61.94
C MET A 1 37.20 -3.20 -60.75
N ASN A 2 37.68 -2.16 -60.07
CA ASN A 2 37.30 -0.74 -60.25
C ASN A 2 35.80 -0.53 -59.92
N GLY A 3 35.38 0.28 -58.95
CA GLY A 3 36.12 1.29 -58.21
C GLY A 3 35.30 1.96 -57.10
N ILE A 4 36.05 2.78 -56.37
CA ILE A 4 35.67 3.71 -55.31
C ILE A 4 34.87 4.88 -55.88
N VAL A 5 33.83 5.34 -55.17
CA VAL A 5 33.51 6.78 -55.11
C VAL A 5 33.11 7.16 -53.68
N ARG A 6 33.96 7.97 -53.06
CA ARG A 6 33.68 8.85 -51.93
C ARG A 6 32.92 10.07 -52.43
N SER A 7 32.00 10.61 -51.64
CA SER A 7 31.72 12.05 -51.66
C SER A 7 31.39 12.54 -50.26
N ALA A 8 31.84 13.75 -49.98
CA ALA A 8 32.06 14.30 -48.67
C ALA A 8 31.56 15.77 -48.62
N VAL A 9 31.05 16.16 -47.44
CA VAL A 9 31.08 17.50 -46.80
C VAL A 9 30.20 18.63 -47.37
N ARG A 10 29.36 19.21 -46.49
CA ARG A 10 29.36 20.63 -45.98
C ARG A 10 28.08 20.88 -45.17
N THR A 11 28.13 20.85 -43.84
CA THR A 11 28.28 22.00 -42.90
C THR A 11 27.27 23.14 -43.09
N SER A 12 26.36 23.28 -42.12
CA SER A 12 25.86 24.56 -41.61
C SER A 12 25.73 24.44 -40.09
N ALA A 13 26.63 25.13 -39.39
CA ALA A 13 26.60 25.35 -37.95
C ALA A 13 25.62 26.48 -37.62
N LEU A 14 24.95 26.40 -36.46
CA LEU A 14 24.64 27.48 -35.51
C LEU A 14 24.15 26.79 -34.22
N ARG A 15 24.96 26.61 -33.17
CA ARG A 15 25.30 27.52 -32.04
C ARG A 15 24.15 27.84 -31.07
N GLY A 16 24.36 27.41 -29.82
CA GLY A 16 23.70 27.84 -28.57
C GLY A 16 23.62 26.66 -27.59
N VAL A 17 24.65 26.24 -26.83
CA VAL A 17 25.32 26.89 -25.66
C VAL A 17 24.27 27.09 -24.54
N LEU A 18 24.21 26.33 -23.43
CA LEU A 18 25.19 25.99 -22.36
C LEU A 18 24.80 24.60 -21.76
N SER A 19 25.71 23.63 -21.51
CA SER A 19 26.63 23.50 -20.35
C SER A 19 25.90 23.40 -18.99
N SER A 20 26.19 22.49 -18.05
CA SER A 20 27.15 21.39 -17.92
C SER A 20 26.84 20.61 -16.62
N MET A 21 27.07 19.29 -16.63
CA MET A 21 27.84 18.50 -15.63
C MET A 21 27.40 18.46 -14.15
N THR A 22 26.97 17.30 -13.64
CA THR A 22 27.71 16.18 -12.99
C THR A 22 27.53 16.18 -11.46
N SER A 23 26.99 15.06 -10.97
CA SER A 23 27.39 14.26 -9.79
C SER A 23 28.45 14.87 -8.84
N THR A 24 28.35 14.80 -7.51
CA THR A 24 28.02 13.63 -6.66
C THR A 24 27.83 14.08 -5.18
N SER A 25 26.97 13.35 -4.44
CA SER A 25 26.97 13.03 -2.99
C SER A 25 27.19 14.11 -1.90
N SER A 26 26.20 14.27 -1.01
CA SER A 26 26.23 13.77 0.39
C SER A 26 25.09 14.37 1.25
N SER A 27 24.30 13.47 1.85
CA SER A 27 23.62 13.53 3.17
C SER A 27 23.42 14.88 3.89
N SER A 28 22.16 15.21 4.23
CA SER A 28 21.62 15.17 5.61
C SER A 28 20.25 15.89 5.78
N SER A 29 19.32 15.15 6.38
CA SER A 29 18.25 15.53 7.34
C SER A 29 17.30 16.73 7.10
N SER A 30 16.01 16.37 7.16
CA SER A 30 14.89 17.06 7.85
C SER A 30 14.47 18.46 7.40
N SER A 31 13.24 18.59 6.87
CA SER A 31 12.07 19.03 7.65
C SER A 31 10.93 19.54 6.75
N ILE A 32 9.81 18.82 6.82
CA ILE A 32 8.40 19.23 6.72
C ILE A 32 8.15 20.74 6.50
N ALA A 33 7.47 21.08 5.39
CA ALA A 33 6.55 22.21 5.31
C ALA A 33 5.61 22.06 4.09
N GLY A 34 4.54 21.27 4.26
CA GLY A 34 3.42 21.20 3.32
C GLY A 34 2.54 22.45 3.43
N GLN A 35 2.32 23.11 2.30
CA GLN A 35 1.35 24.19 2.12
C GLN A 35 -0.08 23.62 2.16
N PRO A 36 -1.03 24.24 2.90
CA PRO A 36 -2.43 23.85 2.83
C PRO A 36 -3.15 24.61 1.71
N VAL A 37 -3.68 23.86 0.75
CA VAL A 37 -4.65 24.38 -0.24
C VAL A 37 -5.98 24.58 0.47
N ARG A 38 -6.45 25.83 0.48
CA ARG A 38 -7.72 26.23 1.09
C ARG A 38 -8.88 25.90 0.16
N ALA A 39 -9.91 25.23 0.67
CA ALA A 39 -11.27 25.33 0.13
C ALA A 39 -12.09 26.28 1.01
N LEU A 40 -12.66 27.29 0.38
CA LEU A 40 -13.50 28.34 0.95
C LEU A 40 -14.97 27.91 0.91
N TRP A 41 -15.70 28.00 2.02
CA TRP A 41 -17.12 28.39 2.01
C TRP A 41 -17.45 29.22 3.26
N ASN A 42 -18.28 30.25 3.04
CA ASN A 42 -18.43 31.47 3.84
C ASN A 42 -19.42 31.38 5.00
N MET A 43 -19.06 32.14 6.05
CA MET A 43 -19.84 33.03 6.94
C MET A 43 -21.34 32.78 7.21
N CYS A 44 -21.69 32.74 8.49
CA CYS A 44 -22.96 33.27 8.98
C CYS A 44 -22.73 34.13 10.24
N GLU A 45 -23.18 35.38 10.14
CA GLU A 45 -23.16 36.44 11.14
C GLU A 45 -24.47 36.37 11.95
N SER A 46 -24.43 36.56 13.28
CA SER A 46 -25.58 37.16 13.97
C SER A 46 -25.22 37.75 15.33
N ARG A 47 -25.32 39.07 15.37
CA ARG A 47 -25.46 39.90 16.58
C ARG A 47 -26.65 39.44 17.40
N ARG A 48 -26.53 39.42 18.74
CA ARG A 48 -27.56 39.99 19.66
C ARG A 48 -26.94 40.49 20.96
N THR A 49 -27.18 41.78 21.18
CA THR A 49 -27.08 42.55 22.42
C THR A 49 -28.05 42.07 23.49
N ALA A 50 -27.62 42.07 24.76
CA ALA A 50 -28.43 42.49 25.91
C ALA A 50 -27.55 42.70 27.14
N GLU A 51 -27.49 43.95 27.61
CA GLU A 51 -27.01 44.36 28.93
C GLU A 51 -28.03 43.96 30.01
N ILE A 52 -27.57 43.73 31.25
CA ILE A 52 -28.14 44.27 32.51
C ILE A 52 -27.11 44.07 33.65
N THR A 53 -26.89 45.15 34.36
CA THR A 53 -26.00 45.41 35.52
C THR A 53 -26.49 44.83 36.87
N PRO A 54 -25.68 44.91 37.96
CA PRO A 54 -25.55 43.86 38.97
C PRO A 54 -26.24 44.16 40.32
N LEU A 55 -26.32 43.15 41.20
CA LEU A 55 -26.42 43.38 42.64
C LEU A 55 -25.64 42.33 43.44
N VAL A 56 -24.81 42.87 44.34
CA VAL A 56 -23.89 42.21 45.25
C VAL A 56 -24.65 41.48 46.38
N SER A 57 -24.19 40.28 46.73
CA SER A 57 -24.35 39.74 48.09
C SER A 57 -23.27 38.69 48.34
N SER A 58 -22.22 39.11 49.06
CA SER A 58 -21.26 38.25 49.74
C SER A 58 -21.98 37.27 50.67
N PHE A 59 -21.50 36.03 50.80
CA PHE A 59 -21.22 35.34 52.07
C PHE A 59 -20.86 33.86 51.85
N LYS A 60 -19.79 33.45 52.55
CA LYS A 60 -19.35 32.08 52.91
C LYS A 60 -18.65 31.26 51.83
N LEU A 61 -17.32 31.37 51.89
CA LEU A 61 -16.33 30.46 51.34
C LEU A 61 -16.42 29.13 52.10
N HIS A 62 -17.22 28.20 51.56
CA HIS A 62 -17.06 26.78 51.87
C HIS A 62 -15.95 26.23 50.98
N ASP A 63 -14.94 25.64 51.61
CA ASP A 63 -13.92 24.80 50.97
C ASP A 63 -14.60 23.65 50.24
N PHE A 64 -15.03 23.92 49.01
CA PHE A 64 -15.27 22.87 48.05
C PHE A 64 -13.89 22.45 47.55
N HIS A 65 -13.41 21.30 48.04
CA HIS A 65 -12.56 20.44 47.26
C HIS A 65 -13.20 20.28 45.88
N ALA A 66 -12.84 21.17 44.95
CA ALA A 66 -13.13 21.03 43.55
C ALA A 66 -12.31 19.83 43.09
N ARG A 67 -12.87 18.63 43.28
CA ARG A 67 -12.59 17.54 42.36
C ARG A 67 -12.89 18.14 41.00
N ARG A 68 -11.82 18.49 40.30
CA ARG A 68 -11.85 18.80 38.88
C ARG A 68 -12.27 17.50 38.23
N CYS A 69 -13.58 17.22 38.26
CA CYS A 69 -14.20 16.35 37.29
C CYS A 69 -13.93 17.06 35.98
N TYR A 70 -12.86 16.65 35.31
CA TYR A 70 -12.77 16.76 33.88
C TYR A 70 -13.94 15.92 33.35
N SER A 71 -15.13 16.53 33.36
CA SER A 71 -16.15 16.21 32.40
C SER A 71 -15.41 16.25 31.07
N ARG A 72 -15.16 15.07 30.51
CA ARG A 72 -14.51 14.89 29.21
C ARG A 72 -15.53 15.35 28.17
N SER A 73 -15.76 16.67 28.15
CA SER A 73 -16.69 17.32 27.24
C SER A 73 -16.01 17.27 25.90
N HIS A 74 -16.59 16.50 24.96
CA HIS A 74 -16.03 16.39 23.63
C HIS A 74 -15.75 17.76 23.04
N THR A 75 -14.56 17.94 22.50
CA THR A 75 -14.24 19.17 21.76
C THR A 75 -15.15 19.29 20.55
N LYS A 76 -15.36 20.50 20.03
CA LYS A 76 -16.17 20.70 18.81
C LYS A 76 -15.64 19.82 17.66
N ALA A 77 -14.32 19.74 17.52
CA ALA A 77 -13.65 18.89 16.53
C ALA A 77 -13.95 17.40 16.72
N GLU A 78 -13.96 16.89 17.96
CA GLU A 78 -14.30 15.49 18.24
C GLU A 78 -15.74 15.16 17.84
N LYS A 79 -16.69 16.09 18.03
CA LYS A 79 -18.09 15.87 17.64
C LYS A 79 -18.25 15.81 16.12
N GLU A 80 -17.67 16.76 15.41
CA GLU A 80 -17.69 16.79 13.94
C GLU A 80 -17.01 15.54 13.37
N LEU A 81 -15.90 15.10 13.97
CA LEU A 81 -15.19 13.89 13.56
C LEU A 81 -16.02 12.62 13.79
N VAL A 82 -16.75 12.50 14.90
CA VAL A 82 -17.62 11.34 15.17
C VAL A 82 -18.79 11.27 14.19
N GLU A 83 -19.40 12.41 13.87
CA GLU A 83 -20.50 12.49 12.91
C GLU A 83 -20.03 12.06 11.51
N PHE A 84 -18.91 12.63 11.05
CA PHE A 84 -18.29 12.25 9.78
C PHE A 84 -17.94 10.76 9.72
N LEU A 85 -17.24 10.23 10.74
CA LEU A 85 -16.84 8.81 10.77
C LEU A 85 -18.05 7.87 10.77
N ALA A 86 -19.15 8.24 11.41
CA ALA A 86 -20.36 7.42 11.42
C ALA A 86 -20.98 7.30 10.01
N GLU A 87 -20.98 8.39 9.24
CA GLU A 87 -21.43 8.37 7.84
C GLU A 87 -20.47 7.55 6.97
N GLU A 88 -19.16 7.76 7.13
CA GLU A 88 -18.13 7.10 6.35
C GLU A 88 -18.11 5.58 6.56
N ILE A 89 -18.17 5.11 7.82
CA ILE A 89 -18.21 3.68 8.14
C ILE A 89 -19.44 3.02 7.48
N VAL A 90 -20.59 3.72 7.43
CA VAL A 90 -21.80 3.19 6.80
C VAL A 90 -21.67 3.15 5.28
N ALA A 91 -21.03 4.16 4.68
CA ALA A 91 -20.75 4.18 3.25
C ALA A 91 -19.78 3.06 2.86
N GLU A 92 -18.67 2.92 3.57
CA GLU A 92 -17.62 1.91 3.29
C GLU A 92 -18.15 0.48 3.44
N LYS A 93 -18.91 0.20 4.49
CA LYS A 93 -19.55 -1.11 4.68
C LYS A 93 -20.57 -1.45 3.60
N LYS A 94 -21.18 -0.45 2.96
CA LYS A 94 -22.09 -0.66 1.82
C LYS A 94 -21.31 -0.88 0.52
N ALA A 95 -20.16 -0.22 0.37
CA ALA A 95 -19.29 -0.35 -0.79
C ALA A 95 -18.52 -1.68 -0.81
N GLN A 96 -18.33 -2.32 0.36
CA GLN A 96 -17.61 -3.58 0.48
C GLN A 96 -18.28 -4.71 -0.33
N LYS A 97 -17.68 -5.05 -1.48
CA LYS A 97 -18.21 -6.04 -2.45
C LYS A 97 -18.19 -7.47 -1.89
N LEU A 98 -17.14 -7.83 -1.14
CA LEU A 98 -16.96 -9.15 -0.54
C LEU A 98 -17.10 -9.07 0.98
N LYS A 99 -18.17 -9.67 1.51
CA LYS A 99 -18.49 -9.65 2.94
C LYS A 99 -17.69 -10.65 3.77
N THR A 100 -17.05 -11.62 3.12
CA THR A 100 -16.35 -12.71 3.79
C THR A 100 -15.01 -12.94 3.12
N ILE A 101 -13.94 -12.86 3.90
CA ILE A 101 -12.59 -13.23 3.46
C ILE A 101 -12.55 -14.76 3.33
N PRO A 102 -12.12 -15.31 2.19
CA PRO A 102 -12.04 -16.75 2.01
C PRO A 102 -11.04 -17.35 3.00
N THR A 103 -11.42 -18.45 3.65
CA THR A 103 -10.56 -19.19 4.59
C THR A 103 -9.50 -20.04 3.87
N THR A 104 -9.70 -20.27 2.58
CA THR A 104 -8.79 -21.05 1.74
C THR A 104 -8.66 -20.39 0.38
N LEU A 105 -7.45 -20.34 -0.16
CA LEU A 105 -7.15 -19.82 -1.50
C LEU A 105 -6.31 -20.87 -2.23
N ASP A 106 -6.82 -21.47 -3.31
CA ASP A 106 -6.13 -22.50 -4.12
C ASP A 106 -5.46 -23.64 -3.32
N GLY A 107 -6.12 -24.05 -2.24
CA GLY A 107 -5.65 -25.12 -1.35
C GLY A 107 -4.70 -24.65 -0.25
N PHE A 108 -4.35 -23.37 -0.21
CA PHE A 108 -3.68 -22.75 0.92
C PHE A 108 -4.68 -22.38 2.01
N ALA A 109 -4.36 -22.70 3.26
CA ALA A 109 -5.10 -22.24 4.43
C ALA A 109 -4.69 -20.80 4.76
N VAL A 110 -5.66 -19.89 4.85
CA VAL A 110 -5.43 -18.47 5.13
C VAL A 110 -5.52 -18.22 6.64
N SER A 111 -4.53 -17.52 7.17
CA SER A 111 -4.49 -17.05 8.56
C SER A 111 -4.22 -15.55 8.60
N LEU A 112 -4.90 -14.86 9.51
CA LEU A 112 -4.89 -13.40 9.60
C LEU A 112 -4.39 -12.99 10.98
N ASN A 113 -3.38 -12.13 11.04
CA ASN A 113 -2.83 -11.60 12.28
C ASN A 113 -2.55 -10.09 12.16
N GLY A 114 -3.52 -9.27 12.55
CA GLY A 114 -3.39 -7.81 12.48
C GLY A 114 -3.45 -7.31 11.05
N ALA A 115 -2.30 -6.89 10.50
CA ALA A 115 -2.15 -6.53 9.08
C ALA A 115 -1.37 -7.60 8.29
N GLU A 116 -0.92 -8.66 8.97
CA GLU A 116 -0.16 -9.76 8.37
C GLU A 116 -1.12 -10.87 7.92
N VAL A 117 -0.90 -11.37 6.72
CA VAL A 117 -1.63 -12.50 6.13
C VAL A 117 -0.65 -13.62 5.86
N ASN A 118 -0.92 -14.82 6.35
CA ASN A 118 -0.13 -16.01 6.03
C ASN A 118 -1.00 -17.07 5.35
N LEU A 119 -0.46 -17.66 4.29
CA LEU A 119 -1.06 -18.75 3.52
C LEU A 119 -0.16 -19.97 3.64
N GLU A 120 -0.71 -21.09 4.09
CA GLU A 120 0.05 -22.33 4.26
C GLU A 120 -0.54 -23.47 3.43
N LYS A 121 0.33 -24.22 2.74
CA LYS A 121 -0.04 -25.43 2.00
C LYS A 121 1.04 -26.50 2.17
N GLN A 122 0.60 -27.74 2.34
CA GLN A 122 1.48 -28.90 2.26
C GLN A 122 1.43 -29.47 0.84
N ASP A 123 2.57 -29.54 0.17
CA ASP A 123 2.72 -30.10 -1.17
C ASP A 123 3.72 -31.26 -1.14
N GLY A 124 3.20 -32.48 -0.96
CA GLY A 124 4.04 -33.67 -0.80
C GLY A 124 4.98 -33.53 0.40
N THR A 125 6.28 -33.51 0.14
CA THR A 125 7.34 -33.33 1.15
C THR A 125 7.59 -31.89 1.54
N ASP A 126 7.11 -30.94 0.75
CA ASP A 126 7.45 -29.53 0.88
C ASP A 126 6.31 -28.81 1.61
N LYS A 127 6.65 -27.94 2.56
CA LYS A 127 5.69 -26.99 3.17
C LYS A 127 5.89 -25.65 2.49
N ILE A 128 4.84 -25.11 1.90
CA ILE A 128 4.83 -23.79 1.26
C ILE A 128 4.17 -22.81 2.22
N HIS A 129 4.88 -21.75 2.58
CA HIS A 129 4.40 -20.66 3.41
C HIS A 129 4.53 -19.36 2.63
N ILE A 130 3.41 -18.65 2.45
CA ILE A 130 3.38 -17.35 1.79
C ILE A 130 2.93 -16.32 2.81
N SER A 131 3.66 -15.22 2.95
CA SER A 131 3.32 -14.14 3.88
C SER A 131 3.37 -12.78 3.21
N PHE A 132 2.43 -11.91 3.57
CA PHE A 132 2.42 -10.53 3.13
C PHE A 132 1.70 -9.63 4.11
N ASN A 133 1.95 -8.34 3.98
CA ASN A 133 1.37 -7.30 4.82
C ASN A 133 0.50 -6.35 3.99
N VAL A 134 -0.66 -5.95 4.50
CA VAL A 134 -1.59 -5.05 3.78
C VAL A 134 -1.36 -3.56 4.05
N ASN A 135 -0.34 -3.19 4.82
CA ASN A 135 -0.05 -1.77 5.06
C ASN A 135 0.59 -1.13 3.84
N HIS A 136 0.05 0.02 3.40
CA HIS A 136 0.61 0.83 2.31
C HIS A 136 0.67 0.12 0.95
N THR A 137 -0.31 -0.73 0.66
CA THR A 137 -0.32 -1.59 -0.54
C THR A 137 -1.32 -1.17 -1.61
N VAL A 138 -2.20 -0.22 -1.31
CA VAL A 138 -3.15 0.34 -2.27
C VAL A 138 -2.46 1.43 -3.07
N ASP A 139 -2.37 1.24 -4.39
CA ASP A 139 -1.83 2.25 -5.29
C ASP A 139 -2.92 3.28 -5.64
N ALA A 140 -2.77 4.50 -5.12
CA ALA A 140 -3.70 5.60 -5.39
C ALA A 140 -3.46 6.25 -6.76
N ASP A 141 -2.32 5.94 -7.41
CA ASP A 141 -1.90 6.51 -8.70
C ASP A 141 -2.12 5.54 -9.87
N ALA A 142 -2.71 4.36 -9.63
CA ALA A 142 -3.09 3.44 -10.69
C ALA A 142 -4.16 4.10 -11.58
N GLU A 143 -3.74 4.63 -12.73
CA GLU A 143 -4.65 5.13 -13.76
C GLU A 143 -5.66 4.03 -14.07
N ALA A 144 -6.96 4.33 -13.87
CA ALA A 144 -8.01 3.44 -14.30
C ALA A 144 -7.78 3.15 -15.79
N ASP A 145 -7.53 1.90 -16.14
CA ASP A 145 -7.40 1.47 -17.53
C ASP A 145 -8.82 1.50 -18.15
N VAL A 146 -9.28 2.71 -18.45
CA VAL A 146 -10.61 2.94 -18.99
C VAL A 146 -10.56 2.56 -20.47
N ASP A 147 -10.98 1.34 -20.81
CA ASP A 147 -11.30 0.99 -22.20
C ASP A 147 -12.46 1.91 -22.64
N PRO A 148 -12.24 2.85 -23.59
CA PRO A 148 -13.26 3.83 -24.00
C PRO A 148 -14.43 3.19 -24.79
N ARG A 149 -14.50 1.85 -24.86
CA ARG A 149 -15.55 1.08 -25.54
C ARG A 149 -16.54 0.40 -24.58
N GLN A 150 -16.33 0.45 -23.27
CA GLN A 150 -17.29 -0.05 -22.29
C GLN A 150 -18.07 1.13 -21.69
N ASP A 151 -19.39 1.11 -21.83
CA ASP A 151 -20.31 2.15 -21.32
C ASP A 151 -20.43 2.15 -19.78
N ASP A 152 -19.81 1.19 -19.09
CA ASP A 152 -19.67 1.19 -17.63
C ASP A 152 -18.31 1.80 -17.27
N VAL A 153 -18.34 3.04 -16.79
CA VAL A 153 -17.21 3.65 -16.07
C VAL A 153 -17.09 2.92 -14.74
N GLU A 154 -16.48 1.73 -14.73
CA GLU A 154 -15.92 1.17 -13.51
C GLU A 154 -14.79 2.11 -13.11
N LEU A 155 -15.11 3.03 -12.20
CA LEU A 155 -14.13 3.80 -11.45
C LEU A 155 -13.06 2.80 -11.01
N GLY A 156 -11.85 2.91 -11.57
CA GLY A 156 -10.81 1.88 -11.45
C GLY A 156 -10.73 1.41 -10.00
N GLU A 157 -11.06 0.14 -9.78
CA GLU A 157 -11.07 -0.39 -8.42
C GLU A 157 -9.69 -0.23 -7.82
N MET A 158 -9.60 0.45 -6.68
CA MET A 158 -8.37 0.51 -5.92
C MET A 158 -7.97 -0.91 -5.53
N LYS A 159 -6.86 -1.39 -6.08
CA LYS A 159 -6.33 -2.72 -5.81
C LYS A 159 -5.16 -2.64 -4.84
N SER A 160 -5.17 -3.54 -3.86
CA SER A 160 -4.05 -3.76 -2.96
C SER A 160 -3.06 -4.75 -3.57
N LYS A 161 -1.85 -4.30 -3.88
CA LYS A 161 -0.76 -5.09 -4.47
C LYS A 161 0.42 -5.19 -3.49
N PRO A 162 0.34 -6.05 -2.47
CA PRO A 162 1.42 -6.20 -1.49
C PRO A 162 2.65 -6.87 -2.10
N THR A 163 3.84 -6.51 -1.64
CA THR A 163 5.01 -7.40 -1.73
C THR A 163 4.73 -8.63 -0.86
N PHE A 164 5.04 -9.81 -1.38
CA PHE A 164 4.82 -11.07 -0.67
C PHE A 164 6.06 -11.94 -0.69
N THR A 165 6.24 -12.73 0.36
CA THR A 165 7.34 -13.70 0.45
C THR A 165 6.81 -15.12 0.29
N VAL A 166 7.57 -15.97 -0.38
CA VAL A 166 7.27 -17.40 -0.58
C VAL A 166 8.41 -18.22 -0.02
N ASP A 167 8.13 -18.97 1.04
CA ASP A 167 9.06 -19.91 1.65
C ASP A 167 8.69 -21.34 1.30
N ILE A 168 9.58 -22.03 0.59
CA ILE A 168 9.46 -23.45 0.29
C ILE A 168 10.39 -24.22 1.24
N ILE A 169 9.80 -24.90 2.20
CA ILE A 169 10.50 -25.59 3.29
C ILE A 169 10.59 -27.08 2.97
N ARG A 170 11.81 -27.60 2.89
CA ARG A 170 12.10 -29.03 2.70
C ARG A 170 13.07 -29.51 3.77
N GLY A 171 12.56 -30.25 4.74
CA GLY A 171 13.37 -30.72 5.87
C GLY A 171 13.80 -29.55 6.78
N ASN A 172 15.11 -29.31 6.87
CA ASN A 172 15.70 -28.20 7.63
C ASN A 172 16.03 -26.98 6.75
N GLN A 173 15.89 -27.08 5.44
CA GLN A 173 16.28 -26.07 4.47
C GLN A 173 15.06 -25.32 3.94
N THR A 174 15.19 -24.01 3.78
CA THR A 174 14.17 -23.12 3.25
C THR A 174 14.73 -22.35 2.06
N LEU A 175 14.04 -22.45 0.93
CA LEU A 175 14.25 -21.61 -0.23
C LEU A 175 13.19 -20.50 -0.18
N GLY A 176 13.65 -19.28 0.07
CA GLY A 176 12.81 -18.09 0.20
C GLY A 176 12.87 -17.22 -1.05
N PHE A 177 11.72 -16.69 -1.44
CA PHE A 177 11.55 -15.72 -2.51
C PHE A 177 10.85 -14.48 -1.97
N THR A 178 11.31 -13.30 -2.34
CA THR A 178 10.58 -12.05 -2.18
C THR A 178 10.06 -11.64 -3.54
N CYS A 179 8.77 -11.38 -3.66
CA CYS A 179 8.09 -11.09 -4.91
C CYS A 179 7.29 -9.79 -4.84
N SER A 180 7.24 -9.07 -5.96
CA SER A 180 6.42 -7.85 -6.12
C SER A 180 5.54 -7.93 -7.37
N PHE A 181 4.42 -7.21 -7.33
CA PHE A 181 3.52 -7.12 -8.48
C PHE A 181 4.04 -6.13 -9.51
N ASN A 182 3.90 -6.50 -10.78
CA ASN A 182 4.25 -5.64 -11.89
C ASN A 182 3.17 -4.56 -12.08
N ASN A 183 3.61 -3.32 -12.25
CA ASN A 183 2.72 -2.19 -12.52
C ASN A 183 2.41 -2.01 -14.01
N GLN A 184 3.17 -2.66 -14.91
CA GLN A 184 2.97 -2.62 -16.35
C GLN A 184 3.16 -4.01 -16.96
N PRO A 185 2.40 -4.38 -18.01
CA PRO A 185 2.68 -5.56 -18.81
C PRO A 185 4.10 -5.48 -19.37
N GLY A 186 4.93 -6.52 -19.16
CA GLY A 186 6.34 -6.54 -19.60
C GLY A 186 7.37 -5.95 -18.64
N ALA A 187 6.98 -5.60 -17.40
CA ALA A 187 7.92 -5.02 -16.41
C ALA A 187 8.91 -6.03 -15.79
N SER A 188 8.74 -7.34 -16.03
CA SER A 188 9.53 -8.41 -15.39
C SER A 188 11.01 -8.47 -15.78
N GLY A 189 11.51 -7.61 -16.66
CA GLY A 189 12.91 -7.66 -17.15
C GLY A 189 13.26 -8.88 -18.01
N ALA A 190 12.37 -9.88 -18.07
CA ALA A 190 12.35 -10.95 -19.07
C ALA A 190 11.74 -10.44 -20.38
N ASP A 191 12.09 -11.07 -21.50
CA ASP A 191 11.62 -10.76 -22.86
C ASP A 191 10.11 -10.46 -22.90
N ASP A 192 9.68 -9.52 -23.75
CA ASP A 192 8.27 -9.04 -23.92
C ASP A 192 7.24 -10.18 -24.16
N SER A 193 7.72 -11.41 -24.34
CA SER A 193 6.93 -12.63 -24.49
C SER A 193 6.34 -13.17 -23.17
N TYR A 194 6.75 -12.69 -21.99
CA TYR A 194 6.24 -13.14 -20.69
C TYR A 194 5.57 -11.99 -19.91
N ASN A 195 4.25 -11.89 -20.05
CA ASN A 195 3.43 -10.96 -19.28
C ASN A 195 3.10 -11.54 -17.90
N ASP A 196 4.12 -11.71 -17.06
CA ASP A 196 3.90 -12.13 -15.67
C ASP A 196 3.33 -11.00 -14.84
N ILE A 197 2.41 -11.34 -13.94
CA ILE A 197 1.69 -10.39 -13.08
C ILE A 197 2.57 -9.98 -11.88
N PHE A 198 3.54 -10.81 -11.53
CA PHE A 198 4.52 -10.57 -10.47
C PHE A 198 5.92 -10.98 -10.93
N GLY A 199 6.94 -10.45 -10.25
CA GLY A 199 8.34 -10.81 -10.44
C GLY A 199 9.02 -11.21 -9.13
N ILE A 200 10.21 -11.80 -9.26
CA ILE A 200 11.07 -12.15 -8.11
C ILE A 200 12.05 -10.99 -7.88
N ASP A 201 11.96 -10.36 -6.71
CA ASP A 201 12.84 -9.27 -6.29
C ASP A 201 14.11 -9.80 -5.61
N GLU A 202 13.99 -10.88 -4.83
CA GLU A 202 15.08 -11.43 -4.03
C GLU A 202 14.93 -12.94 -3.85
N ILE A 203 16.06 -13.65 -3.78
CA ILE A 203 16.13 -15.09 -3.47
C ILE A 203 17.11 -15.33 -2.34
N THR A 204 16.74 -16.23 -1.43
CA THR A 204 17.56 -16.64 -0.30
C THR A 204 17.46 -18.14 -0.05
N LEU A 205 18.53 -18.75 0.47
CA LEU A 205 18.58 -20.17 0.80
C LEU A 205 19.27 -20.35 2.15
N TYR A 206 18.56 -20.92 3.13
CA TYR A 206 19.08 -21.07 4.48
C TYR A 206 18.57 -22.32 5.18
N GLU A 207 19.23 -22.65 6.29
CA GLU A 207 18.80 -23.69 7.23
C GLU A 207 18.47 -23.07 8.59
N GLY A 208 17.35 -23.49 9.19
CA GLY A 208 16.90 -22.96 10.47
C GLY A 208 16.15 -21.63 10.36
N GLU A 209 16.52 -20.63 11.17
CA GLU A 209 15.84 -19.34 11.24
C GLU A 209 16.44 -18.33 10.25
N HIS A 210 15.57 -17.57 9.57
CA HIS A 210 16.00 -16.49 8.69
C HIS A 210 16.69 -15.40 9.52
N SER A 211 17.84 -14.91 9.05
CA SER A 211 18.57 -13.82 9.69
C SER A 211 19.27 -12.97 8.65
N GLU A 212 19.58 -11.72 8.99
CA GLU A 212 20.31 -10.77 8.12
C GLU A 212 21.73 -11.26 7.72
N ARG A 213 22.23 -12.33 8.34
CA ARG A 213 23.52 -12.94 8.02
C ARG A 213 23.43 -13.95 6.87
N VAL A 214 22.23 -14.38 6.52
CA VAL A 214 21.98 -15.25 5.39
C VAL A 214 22.21 -14.46 4.12
N TYR A 215 22.89 -15.07 3.15
CA TYR A 215 23.09 -14.46 1.85
C TYR A 215 21.77 -14.43 1.07
N SER A 216 21.38 -13.25 0.62
CA SER A 216 20.30 -13.04 -0.34
C SER A 216 20.85 -12.39 -1.61
N VAL A 217 20.20 -12.66 -2.74
CA VAL A 217 20.57 -12.13 -4.05
C VAL A 217 19.37 -11.47 -4.70
N ALA A 218 19.57 -10.28 -5.26
CA ALA A 218 18.52 -9.57 -6.00
C ALA A 218 18.18 -10.30 -7.30
N GLY A 219 16.90 -10.32 -7.66
CA GLY A 219 16.39 -10.95 -8.88
C GLY A 219 16.97 -10.34 -10.16
N GLU A 220 17.22 -9.03 -10.18
CA GLU A 220 17.73 -8.29 -11.34
C GLU A 220 19.13 -8.73 -11.81
N ILE A 221 19.92 -9.36 -10.93
CA ILE A 221 21.28 -9.83 -11.25
C ILE A 221 21.33 -11.33 -11.57
N LEU A 222 20.19 -12.02 -11.54
CA LEU A 222 20.11 -13.42 -11.92
C LEU A 222 20.27 -13.58 -13.42
N ASP A 223 20.85 -14.70 -13.83
CA ASP A 223 20.84 -15.10 -15.23
C ASP A 223 19.39 -15.32 -15.70
N GLY A 224 19.03 -14.83 -16.88
CA GLY A 224 17.65 -14.88 -17.38
C GLY A 224 17.10 -16.31 -17.47
N TYR A 225 17.91 -17.28 -17.87
CA TYR A 225 17.48 -18.67 -17.92
C TYR A 225 17.25 -19.27 -16.52
N LEU A 226 18.09 -18.88 -15.54
CA LEU A 226 17.87 -19.26 -14.15
C LEU A 226 16.56 -18.65 -13.61
N TYR A 227 16.30 -17.37 -13.92
CA TYR A 227 15.07 -16.70 -13.53
C TYR A 227 13.82 -17.44 -14.06
N ASP A 228 13.81 -17.79 -15.34
CA ASP A 228 12.71 -18.54 -15.97
C ASP A 228 12.49 -19.90 -15.28
N LEU A 229 13.56 -20.63 -14.95
CA LEU A 229 13.44 -21.90 -14.23
C LEU A 229 12.86 -21.74 -12.82
N LEU A 230 13.16 -20.63 -12.15
CA LEU A 230 12.64 -20.33 -10.82
C LEU A 230 11.16 -19.92 -10.86
N MET A 231 10.75 -19.14 -11.86
CA MET A 231 9.34 -18.83 -12.10
C MET A 231 8.51 -20.09 -12.40
N ASN A 232 9.03 -20.96 -13.27
CA ASN A 232 8.40 -22.27 -13.52
C ASN A 232 8.29 -23.12 -12.24
N TYR A 233 9.33 -23.08 -11.39
CA TYR A 233 9.31 -23.79 -10.11
C TYR A 233 8.25 -23.25 -9.14
N LEU A 234 8.05 -21.92 -9.07
CA LEU A 234 6.96 -21.31 -8.32
C LEU A 234 5.59 -21.72 -8.86
N GLU A 235 5.43 -21.77 -10.18
CA GLU A 235 4.19 -22.22 -10.83
C GLU A 235 3.87 -23.68 -10.50
N GLU A 236 4.85 -24.58 -10.54
CA GLU A 236 4.68 -25.99 -10.15
C GLU A 236 4.23 -26.14 -8.69
N LYS A 237 4.64 -25.22 -7.82
CA LYS A 237 4.21 -25.15 -6.41
C LYS A 237 2.84 -24.50 -6.22
N GLY A 238 2.23 -24.02 -7.29
CA GLY A 238 0.90 -23.42 -7.30
C GLY A 238 0.92 -21.90 -7.08
N ILE A 239 2.08 -21.24 -7.22
CA ILE A 239 2.21 -19.78 -7.25
C ILE A 239 2.26 -19.35 -8.72
N SER A 240 1.11 -19.40 -9.38
CA SER A 240 0.93 -19.00 -10.79
C SER A 240 0.41 -17.57 -10.92
N ASN A 241 0.31 -17.05 -12.15
CA ASN A 241 -0.35 -15.78 -12.43
C ASN A 241 -1.82 -15.77 -11.97
N GLU A 242 -2.56 -16.88 -12.14
CA GLU A 242 -3.94 -17.00 -11.64
C GLU A 242 -4.03 -16.93 -10.11
N PHE A 243 -3.04 -17.50 -9.41
CA PHE A 243 -2.93 -17.40 -7.96
C PHE A 243 -2.65 -15.95 -7.55
N ALA A 244 -1.75 -15.28 -8.26
CA ALA A 244 -1.36 -13.89 -8.00
C ALA A 244 -2.57 -12.94 -8.13
N ASP A 245 -3.43 -13.13 -9.14
CA ASP A 245 -4.69 -12.37 -9.28
C ASP A 245 -5.61 -12.58 -8.07
N LYS A 246 -5.80 -13.83 -7.63
CA LYS A 246 -6.61 -14.13 -6.44
C LYS A 246 -5.99 -13.55 -5.17
N LEU A 247 -4.66 -13.46 -5.09
CA LEU A 247 -3.96 -12.84 -3.97
C LEU A 247 -4.22 -11.33 -3.93
N ILE A 248 -4.24 -10.65 -5.08
CA ILE A 248 -4.64 -9.24 -5.18
C ILE A 248 -6.08 -9.05 -4.67
N ASP A 249 -7.01 -9.90 -5.11
CA ASP A 249 -8.41 -9.83 -4.67
C ASP A 249 -8.53 -10.05 -3.15
N LEU A 250 -7.85 -11.07 -2.62
CA LEU A 250 -7.83 -11.35 -1.18
C LEU A 250 -7.23 -10.19 -0.40
N SER A 251 -6.09 -9.65 -0.86
CA SER A 251 -5.43 -8.52 -0.21
C SER A 251 -6.30 -7.28 -0.24
N THR A 252 -6.97 -6.99 -1.36
CA THR A 252 -7.85 -5.83 -1.52
C THR A 252 -9.05 -5.92 -0.57
N CYS A 253 -9.66 -7.10 -0.48
CA CYS A 253 -10.77 -7.32 0.45
C CYS A 253 -10.35 -7.19 1.92
N TYR A 254 -9.16 -7.71 2.25
CA TYR A 254 -8.67 -7.66 3.61
C TYR A 254 -8.22 -6.26 4.03
N GLU A 255 -7.54 -5.53 3.14
CA GLU A 255 -7.16 -4.13 3.33
C GLU A 255 -8.41 -3.28 3.59
N HIS A 256 -9.44 -3.42 2.75
CA HIS A 256 -10.68 -2.66 2.95
C HIS A 256 -11.35 -2.98 4.30
N THR A 257 -11.32 -4.25 4.72
CA THR A 257 -11.81 -4.68 6.03
C THR A 257 -11.01 -4.06 7.18
N ALA A 258 -9.68 -3.98 7.03
CA ALA A 258 -8.78 -3.36 8.00
C ALA A 258 -9.01 -1.84 8.07
N TYR A 259 -9.22 -1.17 6.93
CA TYR A 259 -9.56 0.25 6.87
C TYR A 259 -10.88 0.56 7.59
N VAL A 260 -11.95 -0.20 7.33
CA VAL A 260 -13.22 -0.04 8.06
C VAL A 260 -13.01 -0.25 9.56
N SER A 261 -12.21 -1.25 9.95
CA SER A 261 -11.89 -1.51 11.36
C SER A 261 -11.11 -0.37 12.00
N LEU A 262 -10.22 0.29 11.25
CA LEU A 262 -9.52 1.51 11.68
C LEU A 262 -10.50 2.66 11.91
N LEU A 263 -11.43 2.91 10.99
CA LEU A 263 -12.46 3.95 11.14
C LEU A 263 -13.33 3.70 12.38
N GLU A 264 -13.73 2.45 12.63
CA GLU A 264 -14.45 2.09 13.85
C GLU A 264 -13.62 2.30 15.12
N GLY A 265 -12.34 1.93 15.11
CA GLY A 265 -11.42 2.15 16.22
C GLY A 265 -11.22 3.63 16.51
N LEU A 266 -11.07 4.44 15.45
CA LEU A 266 -10.97 5.89 15.55
C LEU A 266 -12.25 6.50 16.12
N SER A 267 -13.41 6.07 15.65
CA SER A 267 -14.72 6.51 16.16
C SER A 267 -14.90 6.20 17.65
N LYS A 268 -14.49 5.00 18.10
CA LYS A 268 -14.51 4.63 19.53
C LYS A 268 -13.57 5.52 20.34
N PHE A 269 -12.34 5.71 19.86
CA PHE A 269 -11.34 6.54 20.51
C PHE A 269 -11.81 7.99 20.67
N THR A 270 -12.37 8.59 19.62
CA THR A 270 -12.86 9.98 19.63
C THR A 270 -14.14 10.15 20.45
N SER A 271 -14.98 9.11 20.49
CA SER A 271 -16.19 9.07 21.34
C SER A 271 -15.87 8.89 22.83
N GLY A 272 -14.59 8.71 23.21
CA GLY A 272 -14.15 8.62 24.59
C GLY A 272 -14.75 7.44 25.38
N LYS A 273 -15.25 6.42 24.67
CA LYS A 273 -15.84 5.18 25.20
C LYS A 273 -14.87 4.02 25.07
#